data_AF-A0A6C0GR15-F1
#
_entry.id   AF-A0A6C0GR15-F1
#
_cell.length_a   1.000
_cell.length_b   1.000
_cell.length_c   1.000
_cell.angle_alpha   90.00
_cell.angle_beta   90.00
_cell.angle_gamma   90.00
#
_symmetry.space_group_name_H-M   'P 1'
#
loop_
_entity.id
_entity.type
_entity.pdbx_description
1 polymer ?
#
loop_
_entity_poly.entity_id
_entity_poly.type
_entity_poly.pdbx_seq_one_letter_code
_entity_poly.pdbx_strand_id
1 'polypeptide(L)'
;MAPTLYRTTFRQLNGLSMHDMVEALDKIKKNGLLDELFQYDKEMEAASVNSERIKVAMYAVRYKGVGGLAFQLAFDNVLKRLEEGAEDELLAYVDLKYLARKKLKEKLREANGFKALTAEEKDQLLQYIDSDIGDIRSSEDIQQMYKQLDVKLPGYEFSATFDPKLDINKPSTFRKLLSRQTNQAGTVSVDAGFFNSRRQPYVTTGPDEVKKFKFKSKKADALKYEVEIDKQKIAVYVAKDQKAANGLFHSIDDVAKGLAALPVHSRAVVKKVFIEPAQNPDDAYWAKEYKSKNFRSYMTAGAKGTVNIYPASSALSQDELDISMVHETGHTLALSKWGESHSGPKWAPWKKAMKKDGLAASSYAKKSPTEDFSETLALYEKVKGTYKEDQLRTLMPERMKILDAQFLKKP
;
A
#
# COMPACT_ATOMS: atom_id res chain seq x y z
N MET A 1 -25.26 25.58 25.49
CA MET A 1 -24.11 26.38 24.97
C MET A 1 -23.69 25.94 23.56
N ALA A 2 -23.60 24.64 23.28
CA ALA A 2 -23.14 24.15 21.98
C ALA A 2 -23.96 24.59 20.73
N PRO A 3 -25.31 24.69 20.76
CA PRO A 3 -26.08 25.18 19.60
C PRO A 3 -25.81 26.65 19.25
N THR A 4 -25.48 27.48 20.25
CA THR A 4 -25.19 28.91 20.07
C THR A 4 -23.80 29.12 19.48
N LEU A 5 -22.80 28.36 19.95
CA LEU A 5 -21.46 28.37 19.38
C LEU A 5 -21.51 27.94 17.91
N TYR A 6 -22.19 26.83 17.62
CA TYR A 6 -22.39 26.32 16.27
C TYR A 6 -23.03 27.36 15.32
N ARG A 7 -24.17 27.96 15.71
CA ARG A 7 -24.83 29.00 14.89
C ARG A 7 -23.97 30.23 14.65
N THR A 8 -23.18 30.62 15.66
CA THR A 8 -22.29 31.80 15.58
C THR A 8 -21.13 31.52 14.63
N THR A 9 -20.46 30.38 14.80
CA THR A 9 -19.37 29.95 13.92
C THR A 9 -19.85 29.79 12.48
N PHE A 10 -21.00 29.16 12.26
CA PHE A 10 -21.53 28.98 10.91
C PHE A 10 -21.87 30.32 10.24
N ARG A 11 -22.47 31.27 10.98
CA ARG A 11 -22.73 32.62 10.48
C ARG A 11 -21.44 33.36 10.13
N GLN A 12 -20.36 33.14 10.89
CA GLN A 12 -19.04 33.74 10.63
C GLN A 12 -18.36 33.12 9.41
N LEU A 13 -18.53 31.82 9.18
CA LEU A 13 -17.99 31.13 8.00
C LEU A 13 -18.79 31.46 6.73
N ASN A 14 -20.07 31.77 6.87
CA ASN A 14 -20.93 32.12 5.75
C ASN A 14 -20.49 33.45 5.10
N GLY A 15 -20.17 33.40 3.81
CA GLY A 15 -19.68 34.56 3.05
C GLY A 15 -18.16 34.71 3.03
N LEU A 16 -17.41 33.82 3.70
CA LEU A 16 -15.96 33.74 3.52
C LEU A 16 -15.60 33.13 2.16
N SER A 17 -14.44 33.54 1.64
CA SER A 17 -13.76 32.79 0.57
C SER A 17 -13.42 31.38 1.09
N MET A 18 -13.18 30.44 0.17
CA MET A 18 -12.82 29.08 0.57
C MET A 18 -11.50 29.06 1.36
N HIS A 19 -10.51 29.84 0.92
CA HIS A 19 -9.27 30.07 1.65
C HIS A 19 -9.50 30.55 3.10
N ASP A 20 -10.23 31.66 3.30
CA ASP A 20 -10.47 32.24 4.63
C ASP A 20 -11.26 31.30 5.54
N MET A 21 -12.21 30.55 4.95
CA MET A 21 -13.00 29.55 5.65
C MET A 21 -12.13 28.43 6.20
N VAL A 22 -11.20 27.93 5.39
CA VAL A 22 -10.26 26.88 5.78
C VAL A 22 -9.29 27.37 6.86
N GLU A 23 -8.77 28.60 6.76
CA GLU A 23 -7.93 29.19 7.82
C GLU A 23 -8.68 29.35 9.15
N ALA A 24 -9.93 29.81 9.10
CA ALA A 24 -10.77 29.93 10.28
C ALA A 24 -11.02 28.57 10.92
N LEU A 25 -11.30 27.54 10.12
CA LEU A 25 -11.51 26.17 10.58
C LEU A 25 -10.23 25.53 11.15
N ASP A 26 -9.04 25.84 10.61
CA ASP A 26 -7.76 25.39 11.18
C ASP A 26 -7.51 25.99 12.57
N LYS A 27 -7.86 27.26 12.77
CA LYS A 27 -7.83 27.91 14.10
C LYS A 27 -8.80 27.21 15.07
N ILE A 28 -9.99 26.86 14.61
CA ILE A 28 -10.98 26.12 15.41
C ILE A 28 -10.46 24.72 15.78
N LYS A 29 -9.82 24.01 14.84
CA LYS A 29 -9.18 22.71 15.08
C LYS A 29 -8.10 22.79 16.15
N LYS A 30 -7.24 23.81 16.09
CA LYS A 30 -6.19 24.06 17.09
C LYS A 30 -6.73 24.28 18.50
N ASN A 31 -7.98 24.76 18.62
CA ASN A 31 -8.67 24.94 19.88
C ASN A 31 -9.46 23.69 20.34
N GLY A 32 -9.37 22.55 19.63
CA GLY A 32 -10.05 21.31 19.99
C GLY A 32 -11.55 21.26 19.67
N LEU A 33 -12.09 22.27 18.97
CA LEU A 33 -13.54 22.43 18.76
C LEU A 33 -14.05 21.87 17.43
N LEU A 34 -13.17 21.38 16.56
CA LEU A 34 -13.58 20.89 15.23
C LEU A 34 -14.46 19.65 15.31
N ASP A 35 -14.17 18.72 16.22
CA ASP A 35 -14.98 17.50 16.38
C ASP A 35 -16.38 17.80 16.95
N GLU A 36 -16.51 18.83 17.79
CA GLU A 36 -17.81 19.31 18.25
C GLU A 36 -18.65 19.83 17.09
N LEU A 37 -18.05 20.59 16.15
CA LEU A 37 -18.75 21.05 14.95
C LEU A 37 -19.23 19.89 14.06
N PHE A 38 -18.46 18.80 13.96
CA PHE A 38 -18.88 17.62 13.19
C PHE A 38 -20.08 16.89 13.79
N GLN A 39 -20.29 16.95 15.11
CA GLN A 39 -21.47 16.35 15.73
C GLN A 39 -22.79 17.00 15.25
N TYR A 40 -22.72 18.25 14.78
CA TYR A 40 -23.84 19.01 14.25
C TYR A 40 -23.99 18.90 12.72
N ASP A 41 -23.18 18.08 12.04
CA ASP A 41 -23.25 17.89 10.57
C ASP A 41 -24.62 17.40 10.11
N LYS A 42 -25.32 16.58 10.92
CA LYS A 42 -26.69 16.12 10.60
C LYS A 42 -27.72 17.26 10.62
N GLU A 43 -27.44 18.34 11.34
CA GLU A 43 -28.28 19.54 11.35
C GLU A 43 -27.97 20.46 10.14
N MET A 44 -26.91 20.19 9.37
CA MET A 44 -26.53 20.93 8.15
C MET A 44 -27.27 20.49 6.88
N GLU A 45 -27.89 19.30 6.86
CA GLU A 45 -28.49 18.71 5.66
C GLU A 45 -29.65 19.53 5.05
N ALA A 46 -30.10 20.59 5.72
CA ALA A 46 -31.27 21.37 5.30
C ALA A 46 -30.98 22.69 4.56
N ALA A 47 -29.74 23.16 4.34
CA ALA A 47 -29.53 24.59 4.06
C ALA A 47 -28.45 24.97 3.03
N SER A 48 -28.82 25.11 1.76
CA SER A 48 -28.13 25.91 0.72
C SER A 48 -26.72 25.45 0.27
N VAL A 49 -26.26 25.95 -0.89
CA VAL A 49 -24.90 25.73 -1.42
C VAL A 49 -23.81 26.09 -0.40
N ASN A 50 -24.07 27.04 0.51
CA ASN A 50 -23.09 27.48 1.50
C ASN A 50 -22.86 26.47 2.63
N SER A 51 -23.83 25.61 2.99
CA SER A 51 -23.58 24.55 3.97
C SER A 51 -22.66 23.48 3.42
N GLU A 52 -22.81 23.13 2.14
CA GLU A 52 -21.94 22.16 1.48
C GLU A 52 -20.49 22.65 1.40
N ARG A 53 -20.29 23.96 1.13
CA ARG A 53 -18.97 24.61 1.16
C ARG A 53 -18.30 24.48 2.53
N ILE A 54 -19.01 24.85 3.59
CA ILE A 54 -18.51 24.80 4.96
C ILE A 54 -18.21 23.35 5.37
N LYS A 55 -19.07 22.41 5.00
CA LYS A 55 -18.87 20.98 5.24
C LYS A 55 -17.59 20.47 4.57
N VAL A 56 -17.38 20.77 3.29
CA VAL A 56 -16.16 20.35 2.58
C VAL A 56 -14.91 21.02 3.15
N ALA A 57 -14.97 22.31 3.51
CA ALA A 57 -13.84 22.98 4.18
C ALA A 57 -13.51 22.36 5.54
N MET A 58 -14.53 21.97 6.34
CA MET A 58 -14.33 21.26 7.59
C MET A 58 -13.64 19.92 7.38
N TYR A 59 -14.07 19.15 6.37
CA TYR A 59 -13.42 17.92 5.99
C TYR A 59 -12.00 18.15 5.47
N ALA A 60 -11.73 19.21 4.72
CA ALA A 60 -10.39 19.55 4.24
C ALA A 60 -9.42 19.81 5.41
N VAL A 61 -9.88 20.53 6.44
CA VAL A 61 -9.11 20.76 7.68
C VAL A 61 -8.94 19.48 8.50
N ARG A 62 -9.98 18.65 8.59
CA ARG A 62 -9.91 17.35 9.26
C ARG A 62 -8.87 16.45 8.60
N TYR A 63 -8.92 16.36 7.28
CA TYR A 63 -8.15 15.46 6.43
C TYR A 63 -6.93 16.12 5.76
N LYS A 64 -6.41 17.20 6.33
CA LYS A 64 -5.15 17.80 5.86
C LYS A 64 -4.04 16.74 5.84
N GLY A 65 -3.40 16.53 4.70
CA GLY A 65 -2.36 15.51 4.50
C GLY A 65 -2.87 14.15 4.01
N VAL A 66 -4.17 13.96 3.80
CA VAL A 66 -4.80 12.70 3.34
C VAL A 66 -4.73 12.56 1.80
N GLY A 67 -3.98 13.42 1.11
CA GLY A 67 -3.78 13.33 -0.34
C GLY A 67 -4.97 13.83 -1.17
N GLY A 68 -4.70 14.72 -2.13
CA GLY A 68 -5.75 15.46 -2.86
C GLY A 68 -6.71 14.56 -3.64
N LEU A 69 -6.23 13.48 -4.26
CA LEU A 69 -7.06 12.58 -5.06
C LEU A 69 -8.14 11.88 -4.22
N ALA A 70 -7.82 11.47 -2.99
CA ALA A 70 -8.78 10.78 -2.15
C ALA A 70 -9.86 11.72 -1.63
N PHE A 71 -9.46 12.94 -1.26
CA PHE A 71 -10.39 14.00 -0.94
C PHE A 71 -11.30 14.30 -2.12
N GLN A 72 -10.74 14.37 -3.33
CA GLN A 72 -11.50 14.57 -4.56
C GLN A 72 -12.53 13.45 -4.78
N LEU A 73 -12.14 12.18 -4.65
CA LEU A 73 -13.05 11.04 -4.82
C LEU A 73 -14.17 11.03 -3.77
N ALA A 74 -13.85 11.35 -2.51
CA ALA A 74 -14.84 11.38 -1.43
C ALA A 74 -15.86 12.52 -1.57
N PHE A 75 -15.47 13.65 -2.17
CA PHE A 75 -16.27 14.88 -2.24
C PHE A 75 -16.58 15.34 -3.67
N ASP A 76 -16.40 14.48 -4.69
CA ASP A 76 -16.49 14.83 -6.12
C ASP A 76 -17.78 15.60 -6.48
N ASN A 77 -18.92 15.13 -5.99
CA ASN A 77 -20.22 15.76 -6.23
C ASN A 77 -20.33 17.18 -5.64
N VAL A 78 -19.67 17.44 -4.51
CA VAL A 78 -19.70 18.76 -3.86
C VAL A 78 -18.67 19.68 -4.51
N LEU A 79 -17.46 19.16 -4.78
CA LEU A 79 -16.38 19.91 -5.42
C LEU A 79 -16.81 20.48 -6.77
N LYS A 80 -17.54 19.68 -7.58
CA LYS A 80 -18.10 20.12 -8.88
C LYS A 80 -19.15 21.24 -8.79
N ARG A 81 -19.73 21.47 -7.61
CA ARG A 81 -20.71 22.54 -7.38
C ARG A 81 -20.10 23.81 -6.78
N LEU A 82 -18.81 23.79 -6.47
CA LEU A 82 -18.11 24.96 -5.96
C LEU A 82 -17.95 26.02 -7.05
N GLU A 83 -17.72 27.26 -6.62
CA GLU A 83 -17.30 28.34 -7.50
C GLU A 83 -15.95 28.04 -8.15
N GLU A 84 -15.72 28.62 -9.34
CA GLU A 84 -14.48 28.43 -10.09
C GLU A 84 -13.25 28.76 -9.23
N GLY A 85 -12.27 27.85 -9.21
CA GLY A 85 -11.05 27.98 -8.41
C GLY A 85 -11.14 27.48 -6.96
N ALA A 86 -12.32 27.37 -6.34
CA ALA A 86 -12.45 26.92 -4.96
C ALA A 86 -12.09 25.42 -4.77
N GLU A 87 -12.31 24.59 -5.79
CA GLU A 87 -11.82 23.20 -5.80
C GLU A 87 -10.28 23.16 -5.70
N ASP A 88 -9.58 23.98 -6.47
CA ASP A 88 -8.12 24.01 -6.47
C ASP A 88 -7.57 24.50 -5.12
N GLU A 89 -8.19 25.51 -4.53
CA GLU A 89 -7.81 26.03 -3.21
C GLU A 89 -7.93 24.94 -2.13
N LEU A 90 -9.04 24.20 -2.11
CA LEU A 90 -9.26 23.10 -1.17
C LEU A 90 -8.26 21.96 -1.38
N LEU A 91 -8.06 21.55 -2.63
CA LEU A 91 -7.16 20.44 -2.93
C LEU A 91 -5.69 20.82 -2.66
N ALA A 92 -5.31 22.07 -2.91
CA ALA A 92 -4.00 22.62 -2.51
C ALA A 92 -3.82 22.64 -0.99
N TYR A 93 -4.89 22.94 -0.26
CA TYR A 93 -4.86 22.94 1.20
C TYR A 93 -4.73 21.53 1.79
N VAL A 94 -5.52 20.58 1.27
CA VAL A 94 -5.49 19.18 1.70
C VAL A 94 -4.16 18.52 1.34
N ASP A 95 -3.60 18.90 0.19
CA ASP A 95 -2.38 18.34 -0.34
C ASP A 95 -1.53 19.42 -1.00
N LEU A 96 -0.46 19.81 -0.31
CA LEU A 96 0.50 20.82 -0.78
C LEU A 96 1.14 20.47 -2.14
N LYS A 97 1.09 19.20 -2.55
CA LYS A 97 1.59 18.72 -3.86
C LYS A 97 0.52 18.76 -4.94
N TYR A 98 -0.75 19.08 -4.63
CA TYR A 98 -1.84 19.10 -5.59
C TYR A 98 -1.58 20.10 -6.73
N LEU A 99 -1.31 21.36 -6.42
CA LEU A 99 -1.07 22.38 -7.47
C LEU A 99 0.13 22.04 -8.33
N ALA A 100 1.18 21.49 -7.73
CA ALA A 100 2.35 21.02 -8.46
C ALA A 100 1.97 19.86 -9.41
N ARG A 101 1.21 18.86 -8.96
CA ARG A 101 0.70 17.78 -9.83
C ARG A 101 -0.21 18.30 -10.92
N LYS A 102 -1.12 19.23 -10.61
CA LYS A 102 -2.01 19.84 -11.59
C LYS A 102 -1.20 20.51 -12.70
N LYS A 103 -0.26 21.39 -12.32
CA LYS A 103 0.65 22.06 -13.25
C LYS A 103 1.52 21.09 -14.04
N LEU A 104 1.99 20.02 -13.41
CA LEU A 104 2.73 18.95 -14.10
C LEU A 104 1.86 18.30 -15.18
N LYS A 105 0.60 17.93 -14.87
CA LYS A 105 -0.33 17.32 -15.82
C LYS A 105 -0.67 18.25 -16.99
N GLU A 106 -0.87 19.54 -16.73
CA GLU A 106 -1.09 20.55 -17.77
C GLU A 106 0.10 20.60 -18.73
N LYS A 107 1.32 20.78 -18.21
CA LYS A 107 2.53 20.82 -19.03
C LYS A 107 2.81 19.49 -19.75
N LEU A 108 2.44 18.35 -19.15
CA LEU A 108 2.54 17.06 -19.83
C LEU A 108 1.62 16.96 -21.03
N ARG A 109 0.38 17.44 -20.92
CA ARG A 109 -0.58 17.44 -22.04
C ARG A 109 -0.09 18.28 -23.22
N GLU A 110 0.76 19.27 -22.98
CA GLU A 110 1.38 20.09 -24.02
C GLU A 110 2.54 19.37 -24.74
N ALA A 111 3.23 18.47 -24.06
CA ALA A 111 4.40 17.76 -24.59
C ALA A 111 4.05 16.82 -25.75
N ASN A 112 4.86 16.87 -26.81
CA ASN A 112 4.61 16.07 -28.03
C ASN A 112 4.62 14.57 -27.77
N GLY A 113 5.48 14.11 -26.86
CA GLY A 113 5.57 12.70 -26.51
C GLY A 113 4.30 12.19 -25.83
N PHE A 114 3.65 13.02 -25.01
CA PHE A 114 2.41 12.66 -24.31
C PHE A 114 1.24 12.65 -25.29
N LYS A 115 1.15 13.66 -26.16
CA LYS A 115 0.11 13.73 -27.22
C LYS A 115 0.12 12.47 -28.10
N ALA A 116 1.29 11.91 -28.36
CA ALA A 116 1.50 10.70 -29.17
C ALA A 116 1.20 9.37 -28.44
N LEU A 117 0.80 9.39 -27.17
CA LEU A 117 0.32 8.21 -26.44
C LEU A 117 -1.13 7.86 -26.81
N THR A 118 -1.51 6.59 -26.65
CA THR A 118 -2.93 6.18 -26.73
C THR A 118 -3.74 6.78 -25.58
N ALA A 119 -5.07 6.75 -25.65
CA ALA A 119 -5.92 7.24 -24.57
C ALA A 119 -5.64 6.47 -23.26
N GLU A 120 -5.51 5.15 -23.36
CA GLU A 120 -5.24 4.25 -22.23
C GLU A 120 -3.86 4.55 -21.61
N GLU A 121 -2.83 4.76 -22.44
CA GLU A 121 -1.48 5.13 -21.97
C GLU A 121 -1.49 6.49 -21.26
N LYS A 122 -2.27 7.46 -21.74
CA LYS A 122 -2.43 8.78 -21.10
C LYS A 122 -3.10 8.63 -19.74
N ASP A 123 -4.20 7.90 -19.67
CA ASP A 123 -4.95 7.70 -18.43
C ASP A 123 -4.09 6.98 -17.38
N GLN A 124 -3.40 5.90 -17.77
CA GLN A 124 -2.48 5.18 -16.88
C GLN A 124 -1.37 6.08 -16.34
N LEU A 125 -0.77 6.91 -17.20
CA LEU A 125 0.31 7.82 -16.77
C LEU A 125 -0.20 8.89 -15.80
N LEU A 126 -1.36 9.49 -16.09
CA LEU A 126 -1.94 10.51 -15.21
C LEU A 126 -2.32 9.93 -13.85
N GLN A 127 -2.93 8.73 -13.83
CA GLN A 127 -3.22 8.02 -12.59
C GLN A 127 -1.93 7.69 -11.81
N TYR A 128 -0.90 7.20 -12.49
CA TYR A 128 0.40 6.91 -11.88
C TYR A 128 1.03 8.15 -11.22
N ILE A 129 0.94 9.31 -11.87
CA ILE A 129 1.43 10.59 -11.34
C ILE A 129 0.60 11.09 -10.15
N ASP A 130 -0.72 10.87 -10.20
CA ASP A 130 -1.67 11.33 -9.18
C ASP A 130 -1.67 10.45 -7.92
N SER A 131 -1.24 9.19 -8.02
CA SER A 131 -1.18 8.25 -6.90
C SER A 131 -0.39 8.80 -5.70
N ASP A 132 -0.91 8.60 -4.49
CA ASP A 132 -0.22 8.87 -3.23
C ASP A 132 0.22 7.57 -2.52
N ILE A 133 0.20 6.46 -3.26
CA ILE A 133 0.71 5.18 -2.79
C ILE A 133 2.23 5.20 -2.96
N GLY A 134 2.95 5.53 -1.88
CA GLY A 134 4.40 5.72 -1.87
C GLY A 134 5.20 4.54 -2.45
N ASP A 135 4.70 3.31 -2.28
CA ASP A 135 5.33 2.11 -2.85
C ASP A 135 5.28 2.09 -4.39
N ILE A 136 4.25 2.71 -5.00
CA ILE A 136 4.07 2.83 -6.46
C ILE A 136 4.77 4.10 -7.00
N ARG A 137 4.76 5.19 -6.23
CA ARG A 137 5.04 6.57 -6.69
C ARG A 137 6.47 7.07 -6.43
N SER A 138 7.36 6.28 -5.84
CA SER A 138 8.69 6.71 -5.41
C SER A 138 9.69 6.96 -6.56
N SER A 139 9.25 7.32 -7.76
CA SER A 139 10.13 7.49 -8.91
C SER A 139 10.86 8.83 -8.92
N GLU A 140 12.20 8.78 -8.83
CA GLU A 140 13.07 9.86 -9.30
C GLU A 140 12.65 10.33 -10.70
N ASP A 141 12.08 9.47 -11.54
CA ASP A 141 11.54 9.83 -12.85
C ASP A 141 10.42 10.89 -12.77
N ILE A 142 9.44 10.75 -11.85
CA ILE A 142 8.42 11.79 -11.67
C ILE A 142 9.10 13.10 -11.24
N GLN A 143 10.08 13.04 -10.35
CA GLN A 143 10.86 14.20 -9.91
C GLN A 143 11.66 14.83 -11.07
N GLN A 144 12.22 14.02 -11.95
CA GLN A 144 12.89 14.47 -13.17
C GLN A 144 11.90 15.15 -14.12
N MET A 145 10.67 14.64 -14.24
CA MET A 145 9.63 15.29 -15.05
C MET A 145 9.25 16.66 -14.48
N TYR A 146 9.09 16.79 -13.16
CA TYR A 146 8.90 18.09 -12.52
C TYR A 146 10.02 19.07 -12.88
N LYS A 147 11.28 18.61 -12.85
CA LYS A 147 12.45 19.42 -13.21
C LYS A 147 12.46 19.81 -14.69
N GLN A 148 12.24 18.87 -15.61
CA GLN A 148 12.25 19.15 -17.06
C GLN A 148 11.12 20.07 -17.49
N LEU A 149 9.98 19.95 -16.83
CA LEU A 149 8.82 20.78 -17.10
C LEU A 149 8.84 22.08 -16.29
N ASP A 150 9.90 22.40 -15.54
CA ASP A 150 9.97 23.60 -14.70
C ASP A 150 8.71 23.76 -13.82
N VAL A 151 8.42 22.72 -13.04
CA VAL A 151 7.35 22.69 -12.05
C VAL A 151 7.97 22.53 -10.67
N LYS A 152 7.88 23.58 -9.87
CA LYS A 152 8.37 23.57 -8.49
C LYS A 152 7.44 22.74 -7.61
N LEU A 153 8.02 21.83 -6.82
CA LEU A 153 7.32 21.13 -5.75
C LEU A 153 7.61 21.85 -4.42
N PRO A 154 6.60 22.43 -3.74
CA PRO A 154 6.80 23.07 -2.45
C PRO A 154 7.43 22.10 -1.43
N GLY A 155 8.47 22.55 -0.74
CA GLY A 155 9.15 21.77 0.30
C GLY A 155 9.98 20.59 -0.22
N TYR A 156 10.31 20.56 -1.52
CA TYR A 156 11.10 19.49 -2.12
C TYR A 156 12.29 20.05 -2.89
N GLU A 157 13.50 19.62 -2.52
CA GLU A 157 14.71 19.87 -3.29
C GLU A 157 14.98 18.66 -4.19
N PHE A 158 14.99 18.89 -5.51
CA PHE A 158 15.30 17.83 -6.47
C PHE A 158 16.77 17.41 -6.34
N SER A 159 17.04 16.11 -6.26
CA SER A 159 18.42 15.62 -6.26
C SER A 159 19.16 16.04 -7.55
N ALA A 160 20.47 16.24 -7.44
CA ALA A 160 21.29 16.76 -8.54
C ALA A 160 21.50 15.74 -9.69
N THR A 161 21.23 14.46 -9.45
CA THR A 161 21.42 13.36 -10.42
C THR A 161 20.28 13.35 -11.44
N PHE A 162 20.46 14.17 -12.48
CA PHE A 162 19.60 14.22 -13.65
C PHE A 162 20.02 13.11 -14.63
N ASP A 163 19.07 12.31 -15.15
CA ASP A 163 19.31 11.56 -16.38
C ASP A 163 19.02 12.50 -17.57
N PRO A 164 20.07 13.02 -18.26
CA PRO A 164 19.89 13.92 -19.39
C PRO A 164 19.23 13.27 -20.61
N LYS A 165 18.95 11.96 -20.56
CA LYS A 165 18.35 11.21 -21.67
C LYS A 165 16.83 11.17 -21.64
N LEU A 166 16.19 11.67 -20.58
CA LEU A 166 14.74 11.76 -20.52
C LEU A 166 14.29 12.89 -21.47
N ASP A 167 13.46 12.57 -22.45
CA ASP A 167 12.98 13.52 -23.46
C ASP A 167 11.46 13.43 -23.54
N ILE A 168 10.78 14.34 -22.85
CA ILE A 168 9.31 14.42 -22.79
C ILE A 168 8.64 14.62 -24.17
N ASN A 169 9.39 14.97 -25.21
CA ASN A 169 8.85 15.09 -26.56
C ASN A 169 8.85 13.74 -27.30
N LYS A 170 9.40 12.68 -26.72
CA LYS A 170 9.37 11.32 -27.27
C LYS A 170 8.36 10.45 -26.52
N PRO A 171 7.39 9.80 -27.20
CA PRO A 171 6.44 8.90 -26.53
C PRO A 171 7.12 7.69 -25.85
N SER A 172 8.28 7.27 -26.37
CA SER A 172 9.07 6.19 -25.78
C SER A 172 9.57 6.51 -24.37
N THR A 173 9.70 7.79 -24.01
CA THR A 173 10.04 8.23 -22.64
C THR A 173 8.93 7.86 -21.66
N PHE A 174 7.68 8.21 -21.98
CA PHE A 174 6.53 7.88 -21.14
C PHE A 174 6.24 6.39 -21.07
N ARG A 175 6.38 5.67 -22.19
CA ARG A 175 6.27 4.21 -22.21
C ARG A 175 7.34 3.54 -21.36
N LYS A 176 8.56 4.09 -21.33
CA LYS A 176 9.62 3.62 -20.43
C LYS A 176 9.27 3.91 -18.98
N LEU A 177 8.69 5.06 -18.66
CA LEU A 177 8.23 5.37 -17.31
C LEU A 177 7.17 4.37 -16.83
N LEU A 178 6.12 4.16 -17.64
CA LEU A 178 5.05 3.21 -17.33
C LEU A 178 5.54 1.76 -17.22
N SER A 179 6.48 1.34 -18.08
CA SER A 179 6.99 -0.04 -18.08
C SER A 179 8.07 -0.30 -17.04
N ARG A 180 8.98 0.66 -16.82
CA ARG A 180 10.05 0.52 -15.84
C ARG A 180 9.55 0.74 -14.43
N GLN A 181 8.70 1.76 -14.21
CA GLN A 181 8.37 2.32 -12.89
C GLN A 181 9.63 2.31 -12.01
N THR A 182 10.68 2.95 -12.51
CA THR A 182 12.00 3.03 -11.86
C THR A 182 11.84 3.66 -10.49
N ASN A 183 12.53 3.09 -9.50
CA ASN A 183 12.45 3.47 -8.08
C ASN A 183 11.10 3.24 -7.40
N GLN A 184 10.26 2.38 -7.99
CA GLN A 184 9.27 1.68 -7.18
C GLN A 184 9.95 1.00 -5.99
N ALA A 185 9.29 0.96 -4.83
CA ALA A 185 9.83 0.28 -3.66
C ALA A 185 10.27 -1.15 -4.01
N GLY A 186 11.36 -1.61 -3.36
CA GLY A 186 11.89 -2.96 -3.53
C GLY A 186 10.77 -3.98 -3.36
N THR A 187 10.12 -3.91 -2.20
CA THR A 187 8.94 -4.66 -1.77
C THR A 187 7.93 -3.68 -1.16
N VAL A 188 6.69 -4.11 -0.97
CA VAL A 188 5.73 -3.38 -0.13
C VAL A 188 6.24 -3.33 1.31
N SER A 189 6.28 -2.14 1.88
CA SER A 189 6.65 -1.90 3.28
C SER A 189 5.51 -1.24 4.04
N VAL A 190 5.56 -1.16 5.37
CA VAL A 190 4.57 -0.41 6.18
C VAL A 190 5.28 0.49 7.17
N ASP A 191 4.58 1.51 7.68
CA ASP A 191 5.11 2.38 8.72
C ASP A 191 5.22 1.64 10.06
N ALA A 192 6.12 2.11 10.92
CA ALA A 192 6.32 1.51 12.24
C ALA A 192 5.02 1.51 13.07
N GLY A 193 4.69 0.36 13.65
CA GLY A 193 3.49 0.14 14.45
C GLY A 193 2.20 -0.01 13.64
N PHE A 194 2.27 -0.08 12.31
CA PHE A 194 1.09 -0.22 11.44
C PHE A 194 0.18 -1.38 11.86
N PHE A 195 0.77 -2.52 12.23
CA PHE A 195 0.01 -3.72 12.60
C PHE A 195 -0.45 -3.76 14.07
N ASN A 196 0.02 -2.85 14.93
CA ASN A 196 -0.29 -2.88 16.36
C ASN A 196 -1.80 -2.84 16.64
N SER A 197 -2.54 -2.03 15.89
CA SER A 197 -4.00 -1.91 16.02
C SER A 197 -4.79 -3.06 15.38
N ARG A 198 -4.14 -3.85 14.53
CA ARG A 198 -4.75 -4.95 13.77
C ARG A 198 -4.53 -6.31 14.42
N ARG A 199 -3.50 -6.41 15.28
CA ARG A 199 -3.10 -7.63 15.96
C ARG A 199 -4.20 -8.12 16.89
N GLN A 200 -4.65 -9.34 16.64
CA GLN A 200 -5.62 -10.01 17.48
C GLN A 200 -4.97 -10.53 18.78
N PRO A 201 -5.73 -10.69 19.86
CA PRO A 201 -5.27 -11.46 21.01
C PRO A 201 -4.88 -12.88 20.59
N TYR A 202 -3.82 -13.42 21.20
CA TYR A 202 -3.36 -14.78 20.95
C TYR A 202 -2.89 -15.46 22.24
N VAL A 203 -2.89 -16.78 22.21
CA VAL A 203 -2.30 -17.63 23.25
C VAL A 203 -1.27 -18.54 22.61
N THR A 204 -0.11 -18.68 23.23
CA THR A 204 0.93 -19.64 22.81
C THR A 204 1.04 -20.74 23.85
N THR A 205 0.94 -22.00 23.42
CA THR A 205 1.13 -23.18 24.29
C THR A 205 2.31 -24.04 23.81
N GLY A 206 2.89 -24.83 24.72
CA GLY A 206 4.11 -25.63 24.49
C GLY A 206 5.32 -25.10 25.29
N PRO A 207 6.57 -25.48 24.94
CA PRO A 207 6.91 -26.33 23.80
C PRO A 207 6.80 -27.84 24.06
N ASP A 208 6.38 -28.58 23.03
CA ASP A 208 6.60 -30.02 22.93
C ASP A 208 7.89 -30.31 22.13
N GLU A 209 8.74 -31.22 22.59
CA GLU A 209 9.94 -31.60 21.85
C GLU A 209 9.62 -32.59 20.71
N VAL A 210 10.15 -32.31 19.51
CA VAL A 210 10.01 -33.17 18.33
C VAL A 210 11.40 -33.52 17.80
N LYS A 211 11.80 -34.78 17.99
CA LYS A 211 13.12 -35.28 17.56
C LYS A 211 13.21 -35.46 16.05
N LYS A 212 14.38 -35.13 15.47
CA LYS A 212 14.70 -35.35 14.04
C LYS A 212 13.63 -34.79 13.09
N PHE A 213 13.02 -33.65 13.44
CA PHE A 213 12.06 -32.96 12.60
C PHE A 213 12.68 -32.58 11.25
N LYS A 214 11.90 -32.72 10.17
CA LYS A 214 12.34 -32.42 8.81
C LYS A 214 11.98 -30.97 8.45
N PHE A 215 12.87 -30.05 8.79
CA PHE A 215 12.81 -28.68 8.26
C PHE A 215 13.16 -28.69 6.77
N LYS A 216 12.82 -27.60 6.05
CA LYS A 216 13.16 -27.48 4.64
C LYS A 216 14.68 -27.39 4.44
N SER A 217 15.39 -26.69 5.31
CA SER A 217 16.84 -26.51 5.24
C SER A 217 17.66 -27.73 5.67
N LYS A 218 17.21 -28.50 6.67
CA LYS A 218 17.85 -29.75 7.14
C LYS A 218 16.97 -30.53 8.13
N LYS A 219 17.40 -31.73 8.52
CA LYS A 219 16.84 -32.41 9.70
C LYS A 219 17.46 -31.87 10.98
N ALA A 220 16.64 -31.57 11.99
CA ALA A 220 17.07 -31.12 13.32
C ALA A 220 16.01 -31.42 14.37
N ASP A 221 16.35 -31.39 15.65
CA ASP A 221 15.34 -31.41 16.72
C ASP A 221 14.58 -30.07 16.74
N ALA A 222 13.29 -30.11 17.05
CA ALA A 222 12.40 -28.95 17.08
C ALA A 222 11.66 -28.81 18.41
N LEU A 223 11.26 -27.58 18.72
CA LEU A 223 10.25 -27.24 19.70
C LEU A 223 8.96 -26.91 18.94
N LYS A 224 7.89 -27.64 19.22
CA LYS A 224 6.56 -27.39 18.65
C LYS A 224 5.75 -26.56 19.64
N TYR A 225 5.21 -25.47 19.14
CA TYR A 225 4.25 -24.62 19.82
C TYR A 225 2.92 -24.65 19.08
N GLU A 226 1.85 -24.30 19.78
CA GLU A 226 0.55 -24.00 19.17
C GLU A 226 0.19 -22.55 19.49
N VAL A 227 -0.06 -21.78 18.43
CA VAL A 227 -0.55 -20.40 18.54
C VAL A 227 -2.05 -20.41 18.24
N GLU A 228 -2.85 -20.03 19.21
CA GLU A 228 -4.31 -19.91 19.09
C GLU A 228 -4.71 -18.45 18.93
N ILE A 229 -5.39 -18.12 17.83
CA ILE A 229 -5.93 -16.79 17.50
C ILE A 229 -7.36 -16.99 17.02
N ASP A 230 -8.34 -16.38 17.69
CA ASP A 230 -9.75 -16.50 17.32
C ASP A 230 -10.17 -17.98 17.13
N LYS A 231 -9.81 -18.83 18.10
CA LYS A 231 -10.02 -20.30 18.12
C LYS A 231 -9.29 -21.09 17.01
N GLN A 232 -8.60 -20.43 16.09
CA GLN A 232 -7.76 -21.09 15.09
C GLN A 232 -6.41 -21.43 15.72
N LYS A 233 -6.06 -22.72 15.69
CA LYS A 233 -4.77 -23.24 16.14
C LYS A 233 -3.80 -23.40 14.98
N ILE A 234 -2.62 -22.80 15.10
CA ILE A 234 -1.55 -22.86 14.09
C ILE A 234 -0.30 -23.44 14.75
N ALA A 235 0.23 -24.52 14.19
CA ALA A 235 1.44 -25.16 14.70
C ALA A 235 2.69 -24.38 14.27
N VAL A 236 3.57 -24.05 15.21
CA VAL A 236 4.86 -23.40 14.95
C VAL A 236 5.99 -24.31 15.41
N TYR A 237 6.93 -24.61 14.52
CA TYR A 237 8.09 -25.45 14.83
C TYR A 237 9.34 -24.59 14.81
N VAL A 238 10.04 -24.53 15.94
CA VAL A 238 11.28 -23.77 16.11
C VAL A 238 12.43 -24.75 16.23
N ALA A 239 13.44 -24.64 15.35
CA ALA A 239 14.59 -25.51 15.45
C ALA A 239 15.40 -25.25 16.73
N LYS A 240 15.88 -26.31 17.39
CA LYS A 240 16.68 -26.18 18.63
C LYS A 240 18.13 -25.74 18.37
N ASP A 241 18.64 -25.94 17.15
CA ASP A 241 20.04 -25.71 16.78
C ASP A 241 20.26 -24.42 15.99
N GLN A 242 19.56 -23.34 16.39
CA GLN A 242 19.74 -21.99 15.82
C GLN A 242 21.12 -21.44 16.20
N LYS A 243 22.03 -21.43 15.22
CA LYS A 243 23.40 -20.89 15.39
C LYS A 243 23.46 -19.48 14.87
N ALA A 244 23.97 -18.53 15.67
CA ALA A 244 24.12 -17.13 15.26
C ALA A 244 24.93 -16.95 13.95
N ALA A 245 25.87 -17.85 13.66
CA ALA A 245 26.61 -17.89 12.39
C ALA A 245 25.71 -18.04 11.14
N ASN A 246 24.49 -18.53 11.30
CA ASN A 246 23.52 -18.68 10.23
C ASN A 246 22.68 -17.40 10.01
N GLY A 247 22.74 -16.43 10.92
CA GLY A 247 21.99 -15.17 10.88
C GLY A 247 21.14 -14.94 12.14
N LEU A 248 20.18 -14.03 12.02
CA LEU A 248 19.28 -13.65 13.10
C LEU A 248 17.94 -14.38 12.96
N PHE A 249 17.46 -14.95 14.06
CA PHE A 249 16.23 -15.74 14.09
C PHE A 249 15.13 -14.96 14.79
N HIS A 250 13.91 -15.11 14.29
CA HIS A 250 12.70 -14.67 15.01
C HIS A 250 12.43 -15.61 16.19
N SER A 251 11.98 -15.04 17.30
CA SER A 251 11.50 -15.81 18.44
C SER A 251 10.11 -16.38 18.16
N ILE A 252 9.65 -17.30 19.03
CA ILE A 252 8.26 -17.77 18.97
C ILE A 252 7.25 -16.62 19.18
N ASP A 253 7.59 -15.63 20.01
CA ASP A 253 6.71 -14.50 20.29
C ASP A 253 6.58 -13.57 19.06
N ASP A 254 7.68 -13.32 18.35
CA ASP A 254 7.66 -12.52 17.12
C ASP A 254 6.76 -13.17 16.05
N VAL A 255 6.86 -14.50 15.89
CA VAL A 255 6.02 -15.27 14.96
C VAL A 255 4.56 -15.31 15.40
N ALA A 256 4.28 -15.46 16.69
CA ALA A 256 2.92 -15.43 17.21
C ALA A 256 2.26 -14.06 16.98
N LYS A 257 3.02 -12.96 17.20
CA LYS A 257 2.62 -11.59 16.87
C LYS A 257 2.31 -11.41 15.39
N GLY A 258 3.16 -11.94 14.50
CA GLY A 258 2.94 -11.88 13.06
C GLY A 258 1.70 -12.66 12.61
N LEU A 259 1.50 -13.88 13.13
CA LEU A 259 0.28 -14.65 12.88
C LEU A 259 -0.98 -13.92 13.36
N ALA A 260 -0.90 -13.26 14.50
CA ALA A 260 -2.00 -12.50 15.07
C ALA A 260 -2.29 -11.18 14.32
N ALA A 261 -1.31 -10.63 13.61
CA ALA A 261 -1.45 -9.45 12.75
C ALA A 261 -2.05 -9.77 11.37
N LEU A 262 -2.03 -11.04 10.95
CA LEU A 262 -2.57 -11.44 9.64
C LEU A 262 -4.07 -11.11 9.52
N PRO A 263 -4.51 -10.58 8.37
CA PRO A 263 -5.93 -10.55 8.02
C PRO A 263 -6.56 -11.93 8.08
N VAL A 264 -7.85 -12.01 8.42
CA VAL A 264 -8.56 -13.30 8.64
C VAL A 264 -8.37 -14.29 7.48
N HIS A 265 -8.50 -13.84 6.22
CA HIS A 265 -8.35 -14.69 5.04
C HIS A 265 -6.91 -15.18 4.84
N SER A 266 -5.91 -14.34 5.12
CA SER A 266 -4.50 -14.73 5.13
C SER A 266 -4.23 -15.75 6.22
N ARG A 267 -4.71 -15.49 7.44
CA ARG A 267 -4.53 -16.40 8.58
C ARG A 267 -5.18 -17.77 8.33
N ALA A 268 -6.36 -17.81 7.70
CA ALA A 268 -7.10 -19.05 7.43
C ALA A 268 -6.33 -20.06 6.55
N VAL A 269 -5.44 -19.57 5.67
CA VAL A 269 -4.64 -20.43 4.80
C VAL A 269 -3.35 -20.92 5.43
N VAL A 270 -2.90 -20.32 6.53
CA VAL A 270 -1.70 -20.78 7.25
C VAL A 270 -2.05 -21.99 8.11
N LYS A 271 -1.37 -23.11 7.86
CA LYS A 271 -1.54 -24.37 8.61
C LYS A 271 -0.38 -24.63 9.57
N LYS A 272 0.83 -24.24 9.18
CA LYS A 272 2.03 -24.38 10.01
C LYS A 272 3.12 -23.40 9.60
N VAL A 273 3.93 -23.03 10.58
CA VAL A 273 5.10 -22.17 10.40
C VAL A 273 6.35 -22.89 10.89
N PHE A 274 7.42 -22.86 10.12
CA PHE A 274 8.73 -23.41 10.49
C PHE A 274 9.74 -22.26 10.64
N ILE A 275 10.33 -22.10 11.82
CA ILE A 275 11.51 -21.25 12.01
C ILE A 275 12.73 -22.13 11.74
N GLU A 276 13.27 -21.97 10.55
CA GLU A 276 14.29 -22.83 9.96
C GLU A 276 15.65 -22.64 10.64
N PRO A 277 16.45 -23.72 10.82
CA PRO A 277 17.77 -23.62 11.47
C PRO A 277 18.90 -23.08 10.58
N ALA A 278 18.69 -22.99 9.28
CA ALA A 278 19.69 -22.59 8.30
C ALA A 278 19.03 -21.88 7.10
N GLN A 279 19.84 -21.35 6.19
CA GLN A 279 19.39 -20.68 4.96
C GLN A 279 18.52 -21.60 4.08
N ASN A 280 17.69 -21.00 3.23
CA ASN A 280 16.92 -21.73 2.22
C ASN A 280 17.87 -22.48 1.27
N PRO A 281 17.76 -23.81 1.14
CA PRO A 281 18.61 -24.59 0.25
C PRO A 281 18.42 -24.24 -1.23
N ASP A 282 17.29 -23.59 -1.58
CA ASP A 282 16.96 -23.19 -2.95
C ASP A 282 17.55 -21.82 -3.34
N ASP A 283 18.22 -21.10 -2.44
CA ASP A 283 18.70 -19.73 -2.72
C ASP A 283 19.66 -19.64 -3.90
N ALA A 284 20.50 -20.66 -4.12
CA ALA A 284 21.39 -20.69 -5.28
C ALA A 284 20.61 -20.74 -6.61
N TYR A 285 19.47 -21.43 -6.63
CA TYR A 285 18.58 -21.48 -7.78
C TYR A 285 17.93 -20.10 -8.01
N TRP A 286 17.35 -19.51 -6.96
CA TRP A 286 16.69 -18.20 -7.05
C TRP A 286 17.64 -17.04 -7.35
N ALA A 287 18.88 -17.10 -6.87
CA ALA A 287 19.95 -16.16 -7.23
C ALA A 287 20.17 -16.11 -8.74
N LYS A 288 20.13 -17.27 -9.42
CA LYS A 288 20.23 -17.37 -10.87
C LYS A 288 18.97 -16.84 -11.55
N GLU A 289 17.79 -17.26 -11.08
CA GLU A 289 16.50 -16.86 -11.66
C GLU A 289 16.29 -15.34 -11.61
N TYR A 290 16.57 -14.73 -10.45
CA TYR A 290 16.40 -13.29 -10.25
C TYR A 290 17.60 -12.44 -10.68
N LYS A 291 18.69 -13.07 -11.15
CA LYS A 291 19.96 -12.44 -11.54
C LYS A 291 20.56 -11.60 -10.40
N SER A 292 20.51 -12.11 -9.18
CA SER A 292 21.05 -11.48 -7.98
C SER A 292 21.99 -12.45 -7.28
N LYS A 293 23.30 -12.21 -7.38
CA LYS A 293 24.34 -13.10 -6.83
C LYS A 293 24.25 -13.26 -5.30
N ASN A 294 23.71 -12.25 -4.62
CA ASN A 294 23.56 -12.22 -3.17
C ASN A 294 22.10 -12.45 -2.75
N PHE A 295 21.29 -13.09 -3.60
CA PHE A 295 19.91 -13.40 -3.23
C PHE A 295 19.87 -14.33 -2.02
N ARG A 296 18.99 -13.99 -1.09
CA ARG A 296 18.70 -14.79 0.11
C ARG A 296 17.21 -14.73 0.38
N SER A 297 16.56 -15.89 0.47
CA SER A 297 15.17 -15.94 0.88
C SER A 297 15.07 -15.61 2.37
N TYR A 298 14.21 -14.66 2.71
CA TYR A 298 13.81 -14.44 4.10
C TYR A 298 12.71 -15.41 4.51
N MET A 299 11.67 -15.54 3.67
CA MET A 299 10.55 -16.45 3.89
C MET A 299 10.19 -17.17 2.59
N THR A 300 9.49 -18.31 2.70
CA THR A 300 8.82 -18.96 1.57
C THR A 300 7.53 -19.62 2.04
N ALA A 301 6.53 -19.70 1.16
CA ALA A 301 5.29 -20.41 1.43
C ALA A 301 4.89 -21.36 0.31
N GLY A 302 4.29 -22.49 0.70
CA GLY A 302 3.77 -23.50 -0.23
C GLY A 302 2.24 -23.54 -0.28
N ALA A 303 1.69 -24.14 -1.34
CA ALA A 303 0.23 -24.27 -1.56
C ALA A 303 -0.55 -24.94 -0.42
N LYS A 304 0.14 -25.69 0.45
CA LYS A 304 -0.44 -26.39 1.61
C LYS A 304 -0.48 -25.54 2.89
N GLY A 305 -0.18 -24.24 2.81
CA GLY A 305 -0.19 -23.34 3.97
C GLY A 305 0.98 -23.57 4.92
N THR A 306 2.12 -24.00 4.39
CA THR A 306 3.38 -24.09 5.14
C THR A 306 4.20 -22.85 4.86
N VAL A 307 4.52 -22.08 5.89
CA VAL A 307 5.41 -20.92 5.81
C VAL A 307 6.75 -21.29 6.46
N ASN A 308 7.85 -21.09 5.76
CA ASN A 308 9.20 -21.29 6.26
C ASN A 308 9.84 -19.93 6.47
N ILE A 309 10.35 -19.66 7.66
CA ILE A 309 11.05 -18.43 8.05
C ILE A 309 12.52 -18.78 8.24
N TYR A 310 13.38 -18.25 7.37
CA TYR A 310 14.81 -18.46 7.44
C TYR A 310 15.48 -17.39 8.30
N PRO A 311 16.65 -17.68 8.89
CA PRO A 311 17.41 -16.63 9.57
C PRO A 311 17.70 -15.48 8.61
N ALA A 312 17.55 -14.25 9.09
CA ALA A 312 17.80 -13.03 8.33
C ALA A 312 19.29 -12.65 8.38
N SER A 313 19.77 -11.96 7.34
CA SER A 313 21.14 -11.42 7.30
C SER A 313 21.31 -10.15 8.14
N SER A 314 20.21 -9.50 8.49
CA SER A 314 20.15 -8.26 9.29
C SER A 314 18.94 -8.31 10.21
N ALA A 315 18.93 -7.46 11.24
CA ALA A 315 17.78 -7.35 12.11
C ALA A 315 16.58 -6.85 11.30
N LEU A 316 15.43 -7.46 11.52
CA LEU A 316 14.15 -7.07 10.92
C LEU A 316 13.22 -6.63 12.04
N SER A 317 12.48 -5.57 11.81
CA SER A 317 11.42 -5.11 12.68
C SER A 317 10.23 -6.07 12.69
N GLN A 318 9.37 -5.94 13.71
CA GLN A 318 8.13 -6.71 13.76
C GLN A 318 7.21 -6.37 12.57
N ASP A 319 7.14 -5.11 12.15
CA ASP A 319 6.29 -4.71 11.01
C ASP A 319 6.78 -5.33 9.68
N GLU A 320 8.10 -5.48 9.50
CA GLU A 320 8.68 -6.20 8.35
C GLU A 320 8.33 -7.69 8.36
N LEU A 321 8.35 -8.35 9.52
CA LEU A 321 7.86 -9.72 9.66
C LEU A 321 6.36 -9.78 9.34
N ASP A 322 5.55 -8.90 9.92
CA ASP A 322 4.08 -8.90 9.77
C ASP A 322 3.68 -8.74 8.29
N ILE A 323 4.24 -7.76 7.57
CA ILE A 323 3.94 -7.56 6.13
C ILE A 323 4.48 -8.69 5.26
N SER A 324 5.65 -9.27 5.60
CA SER A 324 6.20 -10.43 4.90
C SER A 324 5.29 -11.64 5.07
N MET A 325 4.70 -11.86 6.25
CA MET A 325 3.72 -12.92 6.43
C MET A 325 2.49 -12.73 5.53
N VAL A 326 1.99 -11.49 5.36
CA VAL A 326 0.90 -11.20 4.41
C VAL A 326 1.32 -11.57 2.98
N HIS A 327 2.51 -11.17 2.54
CA HIS A 327 3.08 -11.55 1.25
C HIS A 327 3.13 -13.08 1.08
N GLU A 328 3.64 -13.83 2.05
CA GLU A 328 3.73 -15.28 2.01
C GLU A 328 2.35 -15.97 1.93
N THR A 329 1.34 -15.40 2.58
CA THR A 329 -0.04 -15.92 2.42
C THR A 329 -0.57 -15.68 1.01
N GLY A 330 -0.11 -14.63 0.32
CA GLY A 330 -0.37 -14.38 -1.09
C GLY A 330 0.13 -15.52 -1.97
N HIS A 331 1.35 -16.02 -1.73
CA HIS A 331 1.87 -17.20 -2.41
C HIS A 331 0.98 -18.42 -2.16
N THR A 332 0.64 -18.68 -0.89
CA THR A 332 -0.23 -19.82 -0.53
C THR A 332 -1.57 -19.77 -1.28
N LEU A 333 -2.23 -18.62 -1.28
CA LEU A 333 -3.50 -18.39 -1.95
C LEU A 333 -3.41 -18.58 -3.46
N ALA A 334 -2.41 -17.96 -4.08
CA ALA A 334 -2.23 -18.03 -5.53
C ALA A 334 -1.89 -19.45 -5.99
N LEU A 335 -0.98 -20.14 -5.29
CA LEU A 335 -0.58 -21.51 -5.61
C LEU A 335 -1.72 -22.50 -5.38
N SER A 336 -2.53 -22.34 -4.32
CA SER A 336 -3.71 -23.16 -4.08
C SER A 336 -4.74 -23.02 -5.21
N LYS A 337 -4.94 -21.79 -5.71
CA LYS A 337 -5.93 -21.50 -6.74
C LYS A 337 -5.46 -21.88 -8.15
N TRP A 338 -4.22 -21.54 -8.50
CA TRP A 338 -3.72 -21.60 -9.88
C TRP A 338 -2.61 -22.63 -10.11
N GLY A 339 -2.04 -23.19 -9.04
CA GLY A 339 -0.97 -24.18 -9.10
C GLY A 339 0.43 -23.56 -9.23
N GLU A 340 1.45 -24.39 -9.05
CA GLU A 340 2.88 -24.01 -9.03
C GLU A 340 3.44 -23.65 -10.42
N SER A 341 2.82 -24.13 -11.50
CA SER A 341 3.24 -23.78 -12.85
C SER A 341 2.69 -22.42 -13.27
N HIS A 342 3.51 -21.38 -13.16
CA HIS A 342 3.13 -20.02 -13.54
C HIS A 342 2.86 -19.87 -15.04
N SER A 343 3.30 -20.80 -15.89
CA SER A 343 3.00 -20.85 -17.33
C SER A 343 1.64 -21.51 -17.64
N GLY A 344 1.03 -22.20 -16.66
CA GLY A 344 -0.23 -22.91 -16.86
C GLY A 344 -1.42 -21.99 -17.17
N PRO A 345 -2.47 -22.52 -17.83
CA PRO A 345 -3.64 -21.74 -18.26
C PRO A 345 -4.45 -21.17 -17.08
N LYS A 346 -4.35 -21.77 -15.90
CA LYS A 346 -5.02 -21.27 -14.68
C LYS A 346 -4.56 -19.86 -14.27
N TRP A 347 -3.32 -19.48 -14.61
CA TRP A 347 -2.78 -18.14 -14.36
C TRP A 347 -3.20 -17.08 -15.38
N ALA A 348 -3.86 -17.47 -16.48
CA ALA A 348 -4.23 -16.55 -17.56
C ALA A 348 -5.10 -15.37 -17.10
N PRO A 349 -6.10 -15.55 -16.20
CA PRO A 349 -6.89 -14.42 -15.70
C PRO A 349 -6.03 -13.37 -14.97
N TRP A 350 -5.11 -13.81 -14.10
CA TRP A 350 -4.23 -12.89 -13.36
C TRP A 350 -3.26 -12.16 -14.30
N LYS A 351 -2.60 -12.88 -15.21
CA LYS A 351 -1.72 -12.26 -16.22
C LYS A 351 -2.44 -11.24 -17.11
N LYS A 352 -3.70 -11.53 -17.45
CA LYS A 352 -4.55 -10.58 -18.20
C LYS A 352 -4.84 -9.33 -17.38
N ALA A 353 -5.13 -9.47 -16.08
CA ALA A 353 -5.30 -8.34 -15.17
C ALA A 353 -4.00 -7.51 -15.05
N MET A 354 -2.86 -8.17 -14.82
CA MET A 354 -1.54 -7.52 -14.78
C MET A 354 -1.27 -6.67 -16.03
N LYS A 355 -1.53 -7.26 -17.21
CA LYS A 355 -1.32 -6.57 -18.49
C LYS A 355 -2.26 -5.38 -18.67
N LYS A 356 -3.51 -5.49 -18.26
CA LYS A 356 -4.51 -4.41 -18.40
C LYS A 356 -4.24 -3.25 -17.44
N ASP A 357 -3.92 -3.57 -16.20
CA ASP A 357 -3.61 -2.56 -15.19
C ASP A 357 -2.30 -1.84 -15.51
N GLY A 358 -1.31 -2.55 -16.10
CA GLY A 358 -0.06 -1.96 -16.58
C GLY A 358 0.91 -1.49 -15.49
N LEU A 359 0.49 -1.51 -14.23
CA LEU A 359 1.27 -1.15 -13.04
C LEU A 359 1.61 -2.39 -12.21
N ALA A 360 2.75 -2.39 -11.53
CA ALA A 360 3.11 -3.42 -10.53
C ALA A 360 2.94 -2.86 -9.11
N ALA A 361 2.83 -3.71 -8.09
CA ALA A 361 2.74 -3.28 -6.68
C ALA A 361 4.10 -2.88 -6.08
N SER A 362 5.17 -3.56 -6.51
CA SER A 362 6.56 -3.24 -6.18
C SER A 362 7.51 -3.58 -7.33
N SER A 363 8.79 -3.24 -7.22
CA SER A 363 9.78 -3.70 -8.20
C SER A 363 9.98 -5.23 -8.13
N TYR A 364 9.80 -5.83 -6.95
CA TYR A 364 9.83 -7.28 -6.76
C TYR A 364 8.63 -7.99 -7.40
N ALA A 365 7.44 -7.39 -7.38
CA ALA A 365 6.25 -7.90 -8.07
C ALA A 365 6.49 -8.21 -9.56
N LYS A 366 7.41 -7.49 -10.22
CA LYS A 366 7.72 -7.67 -11.66
C LYS A 366 8.47 -8.97 -11.96
N LYS A 367 8.96 -9.69 -10.94
CA LYS A 367 9.78 -10.90 -11.12
C LYS A 367 8.97 -12.10 -11.57
N SER A 368 7.72 -12.24 -11.11
CA SER A 368 6.84 -13.34 -11.54
C SER A 368 5.37 -13.00 -11.31
N PRO A 369 4.41 -13.68 -11.98
CA PRO A 369 2.99 -13.52 -11.69
C PRO A 369 2.61 -13.79 -10.23
N THR A 370 3.34 -14.66 -9.55
CA THR A 370 3.09 -15.03 -8.16
C THR A 370 3.64 -13.98 -7.21
N GLU A 371 4.81 -13.40 -7.48
CA GLU A 371 5.28 -12.22 -6.74
C GLU A 371 4.31 -11.06 -6.90
N ASP A 372 3.81 -10.84 -8.13
CA ASP A 372 2.85 -9.79 -8.40
C ASP A 372 1.57 -9.96 -7.59
N PHE A 373 1.04 -11.19 -7.48
CA PHE A 373 -0.12 -11.46 -6.63
C PHE A 373 0.17 -11.20 -5.15
N SER A 374 1.29 -11.72 -4.63
CA SER A 374 1.66 -11.59 -3.22
C SER A 374 1.88 -10.14 -2.80
N GLU A 375 2.62 -9.37 -3.60
CA GLU A 375 2.87 -7.96 -3.37
C GLU A 375 1.60 -7.13 -3.53
N THR A 376 0.74 -7.46 -4.50
CA THR A 376 -0.56 -6.78 -4.65
C THR A 376 -1.46 -7.03 -3.44
N LEU A 377 -1.47 -8.25 -2.88
CA LEU A 377 -2.20 -8.55 -1.65
C LEU A 377 -1.65 -7.77 -0.45
N ALA A 378 -0.32 -7.76 -0.27
CA ALA A 378 0.32 -7.00 0.80
C ALA A 378 0.00 -5.50 0.68
N LEU A 379 0.05 -4.95 -0.54
CA LEU A 379 -0.30 -3.56 -0.80
C LEU A 379 -1.78 -3.27 -0.51
N TYR A 380 -2.68 -4.16 -0.95
CA TYR A 380 -4.10 -4.03 -0.67
C TYR A 380 -4.37 -4.00 0.83
N GLU A 381 -3.84 -4.96 1.59
CA GLU A 381 -4.06 -5.02 3.03
C GLU A 381 -3.41 -3.84 3.77
N LYS A 382 -2.30 -3.29 3.27
CA LYS A 382 -1.71 -2.03 3.76
C LYS A 382 -2.68 -0.85 3.61
N VAL A 383 -3.36 -0.72 2.48
CA VAL A 383 -4.23 0.44 2.21
C VAL A 383 -5.69 0.24 2.57
N LYS A 384 -6.12 -0.99 2.83
CA LYS A 384 -7.51 -1.37 3.09
C LYS A 384 -8.13 -0.60 4.25
N GLY A 385 -9.35 -0.11 4.05
CA GLY A 385 -10.07 0.72 5.00
C GLY A 385 -9.53 2.16 5.12
N THR A 386 -8.57 2.53 4.27
CA THR A 386 -8.06 3.91 4.16
C THR A 386 -8.45 4.48 2.80
N TYR A 387 -8.33 5.80 2.66
CA TYR A 387 -8.54 6.49 1.40
C TYR A 387 -7.65 5.98 0.24
N LYS A 388 -6.50 5.38 0.56
CA LYS A 388 -5.56 4.85 -0.44
C LYS A 388 -6.08 3.58 -1.09
N GLU A 389 -7.08 2.92 -0.50
CA GLU A 389 -7.75 1.77 -1.10
C GLU A 389 -8.42 2.15 -2.41
N ASP A 390 -9.17 3.25 -2.46
CA ASP A 390 -9.84 3.71 -3.67
C ASP A 390 -8.83 4.09 -4.77
N GLN A 391 -7.71 4.68 -4.38
CA GLN A 391 -6.61 4.94 -5.30
C GLN A 391 -6.03 3.64 -5.87
N LEU A 392 -5.79 2.63 -5.03
CA LEU A 392 -5.29 1.33 -5.49
C LEU A 392 -6.29 0.66 -6.44
N ARG A 393 -7.59 0.74 -6.12
CA ARG A 393 -8.68 0.23 -6.96
C ARG A 393 -8.76 0.94 -8.31
N THR A 394 -8.42 2.23 -8.35
CA THR A 394 -8.33 3.01 -9.59
C THR A 394 -7.11 2.61 -10.42
N LEU A 395 -5.97 2.35 -9.76
CA LEU A 395 -4.69 2.02 -10.42
C LEU A 395 -4.61 0.56 -10.89
N MET A 396 -5.25 -0.36 -10.18
CA MET A 396 -5.20 -1.80 -10.44
C MET A 396 -6.60 -2.45 -10.45
N PRO A 397 -7.56 -1.91 -11.22
CA PRO A 397 -8.96 -2.31 -11.14
C PRO A 397 -9.17 -3.78 -11.50
N GLU A 398 -8.41 -4.34 -12.44
CA GLU A 398 -8.61 -5.73 -12.86
C GLU A 398 -8.06 -6.71 -11.84
N ARG A 399 -6.93 -6.39 -11.18
CA ARG A 399 -6.42 -7.18 -10.05
C ARG A 399 -7.35 -7.10 -8.85
N MET A 400 -7.85 -5.91 -8.51
CA MET A 400 -8.77 -5.74 -7.36
C MET A 400 -10.06 -6.53 -7.55
N LYS A 401 -10.63 -6.59 -8.76
CA LYS A 401 -11.79 -7.47 -9.05
C LYS A 401 -11.52 -8.94 -8.72
N ILE A 402 -10.30 -9.42 -8.96
CA ILE A 402 -9.92 -10.81 -8.64
C ILE A 402 -9.79 -11.01 -7.13
N LEU A 403 -9.17 -10.06 -6.41
CA LEU A 403 -9.05 -10.12 -4.95
C LEU A 403 -10.41 -10.03 -4.28
N ASP A 404 -11.28 -9.13 -4.75
CA ASP A 404 -12.66 -8.98 -4.25
C ASP A 404 -13.44 -10.30 -4.41
N ALA A 405 -13.35 -10.94 -5.57
CA ALA A 405 -13.99 -12.24 -5.80
C ALA A 405 -13.43 -13.37 -4.91
N GLN A 406 -12.21 -13.23 -4.39
CA GLN A 406 -11.58 -14.19 -3.48
C GLN A 406 -11.92 -13.91 -2.02
N PHE A 407 -11.98 -12.65 -1.59
CA PHE A 407 -12.02 -12.27 -0.18
C PHE A 407 -13.33 -11.63 0.27
N LEU A 408 -14.16 -11.11 -0.64
CA LEU A 408 -15.46 -10.50 -0.31
C LEU A 408 -16.64 -11.47 -0.43
N LYS A 409 -16.40 -12.75 -0.73
CA LYS A 409 -17.39 -13.77 -0.38
C LYS A 409 -17.43 -13.81 1.15
N LYS A 410 -18.47 -13.20 1.73
CA LYS A 410 -18.80 -13.40 3.14
C LYS A 410 -18.75 -14.91 3.42
N PRO A 411 -18.02 -15.35 4.46
CA PRO A 411 -17.97 -16.76 4.83
C PRO A 411 -19.37 -17.34 5.07
#